data_AF-A0A1N7U4N7-F1
#
_entry.id   AF-A0A1N7U4N7-F1
#
_cell.length_a   1.000
_cell.length_b   1.000
_cell.length_c   1.000
_cell.angle_alpha   90.00
_cell.angle_beta   90.00
_cell.angle_gamma   90.00
#
_symmetry.space_group_name_H-M   'P 1'
#
loop_
_entity.id
_entity.type
_entity.pdbx_description
1 polymer ?
#
loop_
_entity_poly.entity_id
_entity_poly.type
_entity_poly.pdbx_seq_one_letter_code
_entity_poly.pdbx_strand_id
1 'polypeptide(L)' 'MANNIQVKFKGKKNSTSNVKIEELPNKGDYLNMDGQVLEVTKKTFHYDANGSVTEIEFDRA' A
#
# COMPACT_ATOMS: atom_id res chain seq x y z
N MET A 1 11.32 8.88 -9.59
CA MET A 1 11.96 7.95 -8.64
C MET A 1 10.89 6.97 -8.23
N ALA A 2 11.10 5.66 -8.43
CA ALA A 2 10.07 4.68 -8.10
C ALA A 2 10.10 4.43 -6.59
N ASN A 3 9.09 4.91 -5.87
CA ASN A 3 8.90 4.60 -4.45
C ASN A 3 8.32 3.18 -4.36
N ASN A 4 9.20 2.18 -4.36
CA ASN A 4 8.83 0.80 -4.12
C ASN A 4 8.72 0.58 -2.61
N ILE A 5 7.54 0.16 -2.14
CA ILE A 5 7.34 -0.22 -0.73
C ILE A 5 7.14 -1.72 -0.60
N GLN A 6 7.57 -2.26 0.53
CA GLN A 6 7.41 -3.67 0.84
C GLN A 6 6.06 -3.88 1.55
N VAL A 7 5.14 -4.58 0.91
CA VAL A 7 3.81 -4.89 1.45
C VAL A 7 3.57 -6.40 1.42
N LYS A 8 2.81 -6.93 2.39
CA LYS A 8 2.37 -8.33 2.37
C LYS A 8 0.94 -8.38 1.91
N PHE A 9 0.58 -9.20 0.93
CA PHE A 9 -0.83 -9.33 0.55
C PHE A 9 -1.51 -10.44 1.35
N LYS A 10 -2.76 -10.22 1.76
CA LYS A 10 -3.56 -11.25 2.42
C LYS A 10 -4.04 -12.24 1.36
N GLY A 11 -3.59 -13.48 1.46
CA GLY A 11 -3.96 -14.55 0.53
C GLY A 11 -3.74 -15.94 1.16
N LYS A 12 -3.89 -17.01 0.37
CA LYS A 12 -3.70 -18.40 0.84
C LYS A 12 -2.27 -18.69 1.34
N LYS A 13 -1.32 -17.84 0.95
CA LYS A 13 0.03 -17.71 1.51
C LYS A 13 0.34 -16.23 1.67
N ASN A 14 0.83 -15.82 2.85
CA ASN A 14 1.28 -14.44 3.08
C ASN A 14 2.57 -14.22 2.29
N SER A 15 2.46 -13.60 1.11
CA SER A 15 3.64 -13.23 0.31
C SER A 15 3.94 -11.75 0.49
N THR A 16 5.18 -11.47 0.87
CA THR A 16 5.76 -10.12 0.83
C THR A 16 6.15 -9.80 -0.61
N SER A 17 5.80 -8.63 -1.11
CA SER A 17 6.17 -8.16 -2.44
C SER A 17 6.51 -6.69 -2.43
N ASN A 18 7.51 -6.32 -3.23
CA ASN A 18 7.88 -4.93 -3.44
C ASN A 18 6.96 -4.38 -4.52
N VAL A 19 6.02 -3.51 -4.13
CA VAL A 19 5.03 -2.93 -5.04
C VAL A 19 5.27 -1.44 -5.13
N LYS A 20 5.05 -0.87 -6.31
CA LYS A 20 5.10 0.58 -6.47
C LYS A 20 3.94 1.20 -5.70
N ILE A 21 4.23 2.29 -4.99
CA ILE A 21 3.25 3.04 -4.22
C ILE A 21 2.05 3.48 -5.07
N GLU A 22 2.25 3.68 -6.37
CA GLU A 22 1.21 4.03 -7.36
C GLU A 22 0.27 2.87 -7.75
N GLU A 23 0.71 1.62 -7.59
CA GLU A 23 -0.10 0.43 -7.93
C GLU A 23 -0.90 -0.10 -6.75
N LEU A 24 -0.51 0.30 -5.53
CA LEU A 24 -1.19 -0.05 -4.29
C LEU A 24 -2.68 0.34 -4.20
N PRO A 25 -3.16 1.49 -4.71
CA PRO A 25 -4.58 1.85 -4.63
C PRO A 25 -5.48 0.88 -5.40
N ASN A 26 -4.90 0.13 -6.34
CA ASN A 26 -5.62 -0.83 -7.17
C ASN A 26 -5.51 -2.26 -6.63
N LYS A 27 -4.81 -2.50 -5.50
CA LYS A 27 -4.51 -3.84 -4.98
C LYS A 27 -5.39 -4.30 -3.81
N GLY A 28 -6.14 -3.40 -3.16
CA GLY A 28 -7.08 -3.75 -2.07
C GLY A 28 -6.41 -3.99 -0.71
N ASP A 29 -6.98 -4.89 0.11
CA ASP A 29 -6.50 -5.21 1.47
C ASP A 29 -5.08 -5.80 1.48
N TYR A 30 -4.21 -5.26 2.33
CA TYR A 30 -2.90 -5.85 2.57
C TYR A 30 -2.52 -5.87 4.05
N LEU A 31 -1.44 -6.58 4.34
CA LEU A 31 -0.83 -6.77 5.63
C LEU A 31 0.42 -5.89 5.70
N ASN A 32 0.59 -5.15 6.79
CA ASN A 32 1.87 -4.50 7.09
C ASN A 32 2.91 -5.54 7.54
N MET A 33 4.15 -5.09 7.76
CA MET A 33 5.23 -5.98 8.18
C MET A 33 4.95 -6.66 9.53
N ASP A 34 4.21 -5.98 10.42
CA ASP A 34 3.70 -6.48 11.71
C ASP A 34 2.54 -7.48 11.59
N GLY A 35 2.03 -7.74 10.38
CA GLY A 35 0.94 -8.69 10.15
C GLY A 35 -0.45 -8.15 10.48
N GLN A 36 -0.58 -6.85 10.70
CA GLN A 36 -1.88 -6.18 10.80
C GLN A 36 -2.45 -5.97 9.41
N VAL A 37 -3.74 -6.29 9.23
CA VAL A 37 -4.45 -6.00 7.99
C VAL A 37 -4.77 -4.51 7.97
N LEU A 38 -4.29 -3.82 6.95
CA LEU A 38 -4.58 -2.44 6.66
C LEU A 38 -5.38 -2.40 5.35
N GLU A 39 -6.58 -1.85 5.45
CA GLU A 39 -7.36 -1.54 4.26
C GLU A 39 -6.79 -0.26 3.66
N VAL A 40 -6.35 -0.35 2.41
CA VAL A 40 -5.73 0.77 1.74
C VAL A 40 -6.66 1.29 0.70
N THR A 41 -7.33 2.36 1.11
CA THR A 41 -8.36 3.05 0.35
C THR A 41 -7.73 4.22 -0.39
N LYS A 42 -8.42 4.76 -1.39
CA LYS A 42 -7.96 5.99 -2.06
C LYS A 42 -7.71 7.17 -1.10
N LYS A 43 -8.25 7.12 0.13
CA LYS A 43 -8.03 8.14 1.17
C LYS A 43 -6.66 8.04 1.84
N THR A 44 -6.05 6.86 1.88
CA THR A 44 -4.73 6.66 2.50
C THR A 44 -3.57 7.09 1.58
N PHE A 45 -3.83 7.48 0.33
CA PHE A 45 -2.81 7.91 -0.62
C PHE A 45 -2.77 9.43 -0.75
N HIS A 46 -1.58 10.00 -0.61
CA HIS A 46 -1.30 11.36 -1.03
C HIS A 46 -0.76 11.36 -2.46
N TYR A 47 -1.38 12.17 -3.32
CA TYR A 47 -1.02 12.33 -4.72
C TYR A 47 -0.36 13.69 -4.93
N ASP A 48 0.67 13.77 -5.77
CA ASP A 48 1.21 15.05 -6.22
C ASP A 48 0.31 15.69 -7.29
N ALA A 49 0.69 16.91 -7.72
CA ALA A 49 -0.03 17.64 -8.76
C ALA A 49 -0.08 16.91 -10.12
N ASN A 50 0.78 15.90 -10.34
CA ASN A 50 0.79 15.08 -11.55
C ASN A 50 -0.10 13.82 -11.44
N GLY A 51 -0.70 13.58 -10.27
CA GLY A 51 -1.53 12.40 -10.00
C GLY A 51 -0.72 11.16 -9.64
N SER A 52 0.59 11.28 -9.39
CA SER A 52 1.43 10.21 -8.86
C SER A 52 1.32 10.16 -7.35
N VAL A 53 1.21 8.95 -6.80
CA VAL A 53 1.23 8.75 -5.35
C VAL A 53 2.62 9.08 -4.80
N THR A 54 2.69 10.00 -3.86
CA THR A 54 3.95 10.39 -3.18
C THR A 54 4.07 9.75 -1.80
N GLU A 55 2.96 9.55 -1.10
CA GLU A 55 2.96 9.09 0.29
C GLU A 55 1.73 8.21 0.58
N ILE A 56 1.87 7.31 1.55
CA ILE A 56 0.75 6.52 2.08
C ILE A 56 0.70 6.74 3.59
N GLU A 57 -0.44 7.22 4.06
CA GLU A 57 -0.74 7.33 5.48
C GLU A 57 -1.68 6.20 5.87
N PHE A 58 -1.27 5.39 6.83
CA PHE A 58 -2.09 4.28 7.33
C PHE A 58 -2.81 4.74 8.57
N ASP A 59 -4.14 4.82 8.50
CA ASP A 59 -4.95 5.03 9.69
C ASP A 59 -4.86 3.78 10.56
N ARG A 60 -4.12 3.89 11.67
CA ARG A 60 -3.90 2.79 12.60
C ARG A 60 -5.11 2.69 13.51
N ALA A 61 -6.12 1.94 13.08
CA ALA A 61 -7.27 1.57 13.91
C ALA A 61 -6.87 0.62 15.05
#